data_AF-A0A9Q0AMW1-F1
#
_entry.id   AF-A0A9Q0AMW1-F1
#
_cell.length_a   1.000
_cell.length_b   1.000
_cell.length_c   1.000
_cell.angle_alpha   90.00
_cell.angle_beta   90.00
_cell.angle_gamma   90.00
#
_symmetry.space_group_name_H-M   'P 1'
#
loop_
_entity.id
_entity.type
_entity.pdbx_description
1 polymer ?
#
loop_
_entity_poly.entity_id
_entity_poly.type
_entity_poly.pdbx_seq_one_letter_code
_entity_poly.pdbx_strand_id
1 'polypeptide(L)'
;MMSADERSPLLTSISPRKRQERKAPSSRKLCLLIASVVLLPFITVLILRHVRAKIPNFIAHEYGVGFHLTIPYGTVSISYPDVTIHNCRKKAGLPASTDVDILAGFIQTLRAAAETTLGNSPVSGAVVTVAHIPALYAEDLEDAFEYAGLIYLAHYPYWYGGVSHETSAAYAGNGFGLCSNYTDMEACDDEPGSQHENVLSAALTAGLLTSTWSNMGIYFAYPSTEHYPSVADPDLGLDHRHDGREDEYWALVRDALLKPLVQANQHIRVNTQKILLHGDGATDDRFREVVGEALHELAPYLNASDIFAEDVVYAAARGAAEMAKRVS
;
A
#
# COMPACT_ATOMS: atom_id res chain seq x y z
N MET A 1 -18.73 -48.67 21.03
CA MET A 1 -18.29 -50.07 20.82
C MET A 1 -17.53 -50.11 19.50
N MET A 2 -16.37 -50.80 19.49
CA MET A 2 -15.40 -50.98 18.38
C MET A 2 -14.57 -49.72 18.06
N SER A 3 -13.26 -49.73 17.89
CA SER A 3 -12.14 -50.69 18.03
C SER A 3 -10.87 -49.80 17.86
N ALA A 4 -9.89 -49.73 18.78
CA ALA A 4 -8.65 -50.55 18.79
C ALA A 4 -8.16 -50.87 17.35
N ASP A 5 -6.92 -50.64 16.91
CA ASP A 5 -5.60 -50.48 17.52
C ASP A 5 -4.64 -50.44 16.30
N GLU A 6 -3.65 -49.54 16.21
CA GLU A 6 -2.45 -49.79 15.38
C GLU A 6 -1.36 -48.74 15.63
N ARG A 7 -0.50 -49.02 16.62
CA ARG A 7 0.80 -48.37 16.79
C ARG A 7 1.88 -49.23 16.16
N SER A 8 2.54 -48.73 15.12
CA SER A 8 3.74 -49.35 14.54
C SER A 8 5.01 -48.83 15.24
N PRO A 9 5.94 -49.71 15.67
CA PRO A 9 7.22 -49.30 16.24
C PRO A 9 8.33 -49.31 15.17
N LEU A 10 8.88 -48.13 14.86
CA LEU A 10 10.10 -47.99 14.05
C LEU A 10 11.33 -48.29 14.91
N LEU A 11 11.78 -49.54 14.89
CA LEU A 11 13.04 -50.00 15.47
C LEU A 11 14.22 -49.46 14.65
N THR A 12 14.92 -48.49 15.23
CA THR A 12 16.19 -47.95 14.74
C THR A 12 17.33 -48.94 14.99
N SER A 13 17.91 -49.44 13.90
CA SER A 13 19.15 -50.22 13.89
C SER A 13 20.35 -49.33 14.27
N ILE A 14 20.80 -49.43 15.52
CA ILE A 14 22.00 -48.75 16.02
C ILE A 14 23.25 -49.54 15.58
N SER A 15 23.95 -48.99 14.59
CA SER A 15 25.25 -49.49 14.12
C SER A 15 26.34 -49.26 15.17
N PRO A 16 27.26 -50.23 15.41
CA PRO A 16 28.29 -50.13 16.43
C PRO A 16 29.30 -49.01 16.08
N ARG A 17 29.25 -47.95 16.87
CA ARG A 17 30.11 -46.78 16.77
C ARG A 17 31.56 -47.19 17.09
N LYS A 18 32.38 -47.38 16.05
CA LYS A 18 33.83 -47.58 16.19
C LYS A 18 34.41 -46.45 17.03
N ARG A 19 35.00 -46.82 18.18
CA ARG A 19 35.66 -45.91 19.12
C ARG A 19 36.96 -45.42 18.48
N GLN A 20 36.85 -44.32 17.73
CA GLN A 20 37.98 -43.67 17.09
C GLN A 20 38.80 -42.97 18.18
N GLU A 21 39.98 -43.52 18.48
CA GLU A 21 40.94 -42.91 19.39
C GLU A 21 41.31 -41.50 18.89
N ARG A 22 40.76 -40.48 19.56
CA ARG A 22 41.10 -39.09 19.30
C ARG A 22 42.53 -38.86 19.79
N LYS A 23 43.49 -38.90 18.86
CA LYS A 23 44.83 -38.35 19.09
C LYS A 23 44.68 -36.90 19.55
N ALA A 24 45.13 -36.63 20.77
CA ALA A 24 45.08 -35.29 21.36
C ALA A 24 45.73 -34.29 20.39
N PRO A 25 45.05 -33.19 20.03
CA PRO A 25 45.63 -32.19 19.15
C PRO A 25 46.88 -31.62 19.81
N SER A 26 48.01 -31.73 19.10
CA SER A 26 49.29 -31.12 19.46
C SER A 26 49.06 -29.68 19.94
N SER A 27 49.56 -29.34 21.13
CA SER A 27 49.25 -28.09 21.86
C SER A 27 49.47 -26.82 21.02
N ARG A 28 50.37 -26.90 20.02
CA ARG A 28 50.60 -25.82 19.05
C ARG A 28 49.38 -25.48 18.19
N LYS A 29 48.58 -26.49 17.80
CA LYS A 29 47.36 -26.28 17.00
C LYS A 29 46.23 -25.68 17.82
N LEU A 30 46.16 -25.99 19.12
CA LEU A 30 45.16 -25.43 20.03
C LEU A 30 45.44 -23.96 20.34
N CYS A 31 46.72 -23.59 20.57
CA CYS A 31 47.10 -22.18 20.76
C CYS A 31 46.81 -21.32 19.52
N LEU A 32 47.06 -21.83 18.31
CA LEU A 32 46.75 -21.09 17.07
C LEU A 32 45.24 -20.88 16.87
N LEU A 33 44.41 -21.86 17.21
CA LEU A 33 42.95 -21.76 17.13
C LEU A 33 42.39 -20.78 18.17
N ILE A 34 42.89 -20.82 19.41
CA ILE A 34 42.49 -19.86 20.44
C ILE A 34 42.94 -18.45 20.06
N ALA A 35 44.17 -18.30 19.56
CA ALA A 35 44.68 -17.02 19.07
C ALA A 35 43.82 -16.48 17.92
N SER A 36 43.42 -17.30 16.94
CA SER A 36 42.58 -16.82 15.83
C SER A 36 41.18 -16.41 16.29
N VAL A 37 40.56 -17.16 17.21
CA VAL A 37 39.20 -16.85 17.69
C VAL A 37 39.17 -15.59 18.54
N VAL A 38 40.26 -15.28 19.27
CA VAL A 38 40.32 -14.10 20.14
C VAL A 38 40.87 -12.86 19.42
N LEU A 39 41.91 -13.02 18.59
CA LEU A 39 42.57 -11.89 17.93
C LEU A 39 41.79 -11.37 16.72
N LEU A 40 41.12 -12.23 15.93
CA LEU A 40 40.34 -11.74 14.78
C LEU A 40 39.30 -10.68 15.20
N PRO A 41 38.38 -10.93 16.15
CA PRO A 41 37.36 -9.95 16.51
C PRO A 41 37.97 -8.65 17.07
N PHE A 42 39.08 -8.75 17.80
CA PHE A 42 39.80 -7.56 18.29
C PHE A 42 40.41 -6.74 17.15
N ILE A 43 41.02 -7.40 16.17
CA ILE A 43 41.58 -6.74 14.99
C ILE A 43 40.46 -6.11 14.15
N THR A 44 39.32 -6.78 13.94
CA THR A 44 38.18 -6.17 13.23
C THR A 44 37.64 -4.95 13.96
N VAL A 45 37.50 -5.00 15.29
CA VAL A 45 37.04 -3.83 16.08
C VAL A 45 38.02 -2.66 15.99
N LEU A 46 39.33 -2.92 16.01
CA LEU A 46 40.35 -1.88 15.86
C LEU A 46 40.36 -1.27 14.46
N ILE A 47 40.20 -2.09 13.41
CA ILE A 47 40.07 -1.62 12.03
C ILE A 47 38.81 -0.75 11.89
N LEU A 48 37.66 -1.21 12.39
CA LEU A 48 36.40 -0.45 12.34
C LEU A 48 36.51 0.89 13.10
N ARG A 49 37.17 0.90 14.26
CA ARG A 49 37.45 2.14 15.00
C ARG A 49 38.36 3.09 14.24
N HIS A 50 39.41 2.57 13.60
CA HIS A 50 40.35 3.40 12.86
C HIS A 50 39.73 3.97 11.57
N VAL A 51 38.90 3.18 10.88
CA VAL A 51 38.10 3.65 9.74
C VAL A 51 37.11 4.72 10.19
N ARG A 52 36.40 4.50 11.29
CA ARG A 52 35.46 5.50 11.85
C ARG A 52 36.14 6.82 12.21
N ALA A 53 37.35 6.79 12.77
CA ALA A 53 38.11 7.99 13.12
C ALA A 53 38.60 8.79 11.91
N LYS A 54 38.67 8.19 10.72
CA LYS A 54 39.13 8.84 9.48
C LYS A 54 38.01 9.39 8.61
N ILE A 55 36.75 9.21 8.99
CA ILE A 55 35.60 9.81 8.30
C ILE A 55 35.37 11.19 8.94
N PRO A 56 35.82 12.30 8.33
CA PRO A 56 35.47 13.63 8.83
C PRO A 56 33.96 13.79 8.64
N ASN A 57 33.26 14.33 9.65
CA ASN A 57 31.81 14.50 9.69
C ASN A 57 30.99 13.21 9.94
N PHE A 58 31.48 12.24 10.71
CA PHE A 58 30.60 11.24 11.30
C PHE A 58 29.73 11.92 12.37
N ILE A 59 28.57 12.43 11.95
CA ILE A 59 27.52 12.93 12.84
C ILE A 59 27.04 11.71 13.64
N ALA A 60 27.46 11.61 14.89
CA ALA A 60 26.77 10.72 15.82
C ALA A 60 25.38 11.34 16.01
N HIS A 61 24.39 10.86 15.26
CA HIS A 61 23.01 11.24 15.51
C HIS A 61 22.69 10.83 16.95
N GLU A 62 22.50 11.84 17.81
CA GLU A 62 21.79 11.64 19.07
C GLU A 62 20.45 11.00 18.72
N TYR A 63 20.13 9.92 19.41
CA TYR A 63 18.86 9.22 19.27
C TYR A 63 17.72 10.19 19.57
N GLY A 64 17.09 10.72 18.52
CA GLY A 64 15.88 11.52 18.64
C GLY A 64 14.67 10.60 18.63
N VAL A 65 13.81 10.72 19.64
CA VAL A 65 12.43 10.23 19.53
C VAL A 65 11.72 11.20 18.60
N GLY A 66 11.56 10.82 17.33
CA GLY A 66 10.76 11.56 16.38
C GLY A 66 9.28 11.35 16.68
N PHE A 67 8.57 12.41 17.04
CA PHE A 67 7.11 12.37 17.10
C PHE A 67 6.61 12.65 15.68
N HIS A 68 6.12 11.63 15.00
CA HIS A 68 5.42 11.83 13.74
C HIS A 68 3.99 12.29 14.08
N LEU A 69 3.74 13.60 14.01
CA LEU A 69 2.44 14.21 14.35
C LEU A 69 1.46 14.19 13.17
N THR A 70 1.37 13.09 12.42
CA THR A 70 0.24 12.91 11.49
C THR A 70 -0.96 12.46 12.30
N ILE A 71 -1.86 13.42 12.58
CA ILE A 71 -3.07 13.30 13.37
C ILE A 71 -4.07 12.46 12.55
N PRO A 72 -4.01 11.12 12.63
CA PRO A 72 -4.80 10.44 13.66
C PRO A 72 -3.98 9.46 14.52
N TYR A 73 -2.71 9.22 14.19
CA TYR A 73 -1.87 8.26 14.89
C TYR A 73 -0.82 9.01 15.69
N GLY A 74 -1.17 9.40 16.91
CA GLY A 74 -0.19 9.70 17.96
C GLY A 74 0.58 8.45 18.39
N THR A 75 1.03 7.63 17.44
CA THR A 75 1.91 6.50 17.68
C THR A 75 3.32 7.05 17.72
N VAL A 76 4.01 6.79 18.84
CA VAL A 76 5.47 6.90 18.88
C VAL A 76 6.01 5.78 18.00
N SER A 77 6.08 6.01 16.69
CA SER A 77 6.94 5.20 15.86
C SER A 77 8.36 5.58 16.26
N ILE A 78 9.07 4.65 16.89
CA ILE A 78 10.52 4.69 16.90
C ILE A 78 10.96 4.34 15.47
N SER A 79 10.64 5.22 14.53
CA SER A 79 11.25 5.18 13.21
C SER A 79 12.67 5.64 13.45
N TYR A 80 13.58 4.67 13.56
CA TYR A 80 14.97 4.97 13.30
C TYR A 80 15.01 5.30 11.80
N PRO A 81 15.36 6.52 11.38
CA PRO A 81 15.91 6.71 10.06
C PRO A 81 17.30 6.09 10.08
N ASP A 82 17.38 4.76 10.21
CA ASP A 82 18.55 4.01 9.78
C ASP A 82 18.44 3.94 8.24
N VAL A 83 18.48 5.13 7.62
CA VAL A 83 18.76 5.34 6.20
C VAL A 83 19.96 4.47 5.81
N THR A 84 20.86 4.23 6.76
CA THR A 84 21.92 3.24 6.72
C THR A 84 21.46 1.80 6.48
N ILE A 85 20.57 1.22 7.30
CA ILE A 85 20.10 -0.16 7.13
C ILE A 85 19.29 -0.30 5.84
N HIS A 86 18.36 0.63 5.60
CA HIS A 86 17.56 0.67 4.38
C HIS A 86 18.48 0.64 3.14
N ASN A 87 19.43 1.59 3.04
CA ASN A 87 20.33 1.65 1.89
C ASN A 87 21.28 0.45 1.81
N CYS A 88 21.69 -0.12 2.94
CA CYS A 88 22.50 -1.33 2.95
C CYS A 88 21.74 -2.53 2.39
N ARG A 89 20.44 -2.68 2.71
CA ARG A 89 19.58 -3.74 2.17
C ARG A 89 19.38 -3.56 0.66
N LYS A 90 19.02 -2.36 0.21
CA LYS A 90 18.90 -2.05 -1.23
C LYS A 90 20.20 -2.34 -1.99
N LYS A 91 21.35 -1.90 -1.47
CA LYS A 91 22.67 -2.20 -2.05
C LYS A 91 23.02 -3.69 -2.06
N ALA A 92 22.44 -4.47 -1.16
CA ALA A 92 22.59 -5.92 -1.13
C ALA A 92 21.57 -6.65 -2.04
N GLY A 93 20.72 -5.92 -2.78
CA GLY A 93 19.66 -6.52 -3.59
C GLY A 93 18.54 -7.13 -2.74
N LEU A 94 18.29 -6.59 -1.55
CA LEU A 94 17.23 -7.02 -0.64
C LEU A 94 16.14 -5.93 -0.56
N PRO A 95 14.88 -6.30 -0.28
CA PRO A 95 13.80 -5.34 -0.04
C PRO A 95 14.14 -4.41 1.13
N ALA A 96 13.73 -3.14 1.05
CA ALA A 96 14.03 -2.15 2.09
C ALA A 96 13.44 -2.52 3.46
N SER A 97 12.23 -3.09 3.46
CA SER A 97 11.51 -3.58 4.64
C SER A 97 10.76 -4.89 4.32
N THR A 98 10.12 -5.50 5.33
CA THR A 98 9.23 -6.66 5.10
C THR A 98 7.98 -6.26 4.32
N ASP A 99 7.45 -5.06 4.56
CA ASP A 99 6.25 -4.58 3.88
C ASP A 99 6.54 -4.31 2.40
N VAL A 100 7.72 -3.73 2.09
CA VAL A 100 8.22 -3.58 0.71
C VAL A 100 8.38 -4.93 0.01
N ASP A 101 8.85 -5.97 0.70
CA ASP A 101 8.96 -7.33 0.14
C ASP A 101 7.58 -7.89 -0.26
N ILE A 102 6.59 -7.75 0.63
CA ILE A 102 5.22 -8.19 0.39
C ILE A 102 4.60 -7.41 -0.79
N LEU A 103 4.72 -6.08 -0.79
CA LEU A 103 4.23 -5.22 -1.87
C LEU A 103 4.87 -5.56 -3.21
N ALA A 104 6.19 -5.75 -3.24
CA ALA A 104 6.90 -6.13 -4.45
C ALA A 104 6.45 -7.51 -4.97
N GLY A 105 6.18 -8.47 -4.08
CA GLY A 105 5.61 -9.77 -4.46
C GLY A 105 4.24 -9.65 -5.16
N PHE A 106 3.36 -8.78 -4.64
CA PHE A 106 2.09 -8.48 -5.31
C PHE A 106 2.30 -7.83 -6.68
N ILE A 107 3.18 -6.82 -6.76
CA ILE A 107 3.51 -6.11 -8.00
C ILE A 107 4.08 -7.07 -9.06
N GLN A 108 5.00 -7.97 -8.69
CA GLN A 108 5.56 -8.98 -9.58
C GLN A 108 4.49 -9.93 -10.12
N THR A 109 3.55 -10.35 -9.27
CA THR A 109 2.43 -11.20 -9.67
C THR A 109 1.52 -10.50 -10.68
N LEU A 110 1.17 -9.24 -10.41
CA LEU A 110 0.36 -8.42 -11.32
C LEU A 110 1.09 -8.16 -12.65
N ARG A 111 2.39 -7.86 -12.60
CA ARG A 111 3.25 -7.70 -13.78
C ARG A 111 3.23 -8.96 -14.64
N ALA A 112 3.47 -10.14 -14.06
CA ALA A 112 3.47 -11.39 -14.81
C ALA A 112 2.12 -11.67 -15.48
N ALA A 113 1.02 -11.40 -14.78
CA ALA A 113 -0.34 -11.51 -15.33
C ALA A 113 -0.58 -10.51 -16.49
N ALA A 114 -0.12 -9.27 -16.34
CA ALA A 114 -0.22 -8.24 -17.38
C ALA A 114 0.63 -8.60 -18.61
N GLU A 115 1.89 -8.97 -18.43
CA GLU A 115 2.79 -9.40 -19.52
C GLU A 115 2.19 -10.60 -20.27
N THR A 116 1.65 -11.58 -19.56
CA THR A 116 0.94 -12.73 -20.16
C THR A 116 -0.24 -12.27 -21.02
N THR A 117 -1.07 -11.36 -20.49
CA THR A 117 -2.23 -10.81 -21.20
C THR A 117 -1.82 -10.00 -22.43
N LEU A 118 -0.66 -9.34 -22.38
CA LEU A 118 -0.07 -8.54 -23.46
C LEU A 118 0.80 -9.38 -24.43
N GLY A 119 0.58 -10.70 -24.49
CA GLY A 119 1.29 -11.58 -25.41
C GLY A 119 2.77 -11.82 -25.06
N ASN A 120 3.09 -11.82 -23.76
CA ASN A 120 4.45 -11.91 -23.20
C ASN A 120 5.35 -10.71 -23.55
N SER A 121 4.76 -9.54 -23.81
CA SER A 121 5.50 -8.30 -23.98
C SER A 121 5.99 -7.79 -22.61
N PRO A 122 7.27 -7.42 -22.45
CA PRO A 122 7.80 -6.97 -21.17
C PRO A 122 7.18 -5.63 -20.76
N VAL A 123 6.76 -5.53 -19.49
CA VAL A 123 6.30 -4.28 -18.88
C VAL A 123 7.49 -3.62 -18.19
N SER A 124 7.83 -2.39 -18.58
CA SER A 124 8.97 -1.65 -18.04
C SER A 124 8.61 -0.69 -16.91
N GLY A 125 7.34 -0.27 -16.83
CA GLY A 125 6.86 0.63 -15.79
C GLY A 125 5.36 0.52 -15.58
N ALA A 126 4.91 0.92 -14.40
CA ALA A 126 3.51 0.93 -14.03
C ALA A 126 3.24 2.00 -12.96
N VAL A 127 1.96 2.32 -12.78
CA VAL A 127 1.44 3.17 -11.71
C VAL A 127 0.52 2.32 -10.83
N VAL A 128 0.43 2.65 -9.54
CA VAL A 128 -0.46 1.96 -8.60
C VAL A 128 -1.42 2.96 -7.99
N THR A 129 -2.67 2.53 -7.80
CA THR A 129 -3.65 3.24 -6.99
C THR A 129 -3.70 2.64 -5.59
N VAL A 130 -3.81 3.48 -4.57
CA VAL A 130 -3.91 3.01 -3.19
C VAL A 130 -5.19 3.50 -2.54
N ALA A 131 -5.78 2.64 -1.71
CA ALA A 131 -6.83 3.04 -0.80
C ALA A 131 -6.30 4.10 0.19
N HIS A 132 -7.21 4.84 0.82
CA HIS A 132 -6.88 5.77 1.91
C HIS A 132 -6.55 5.01 3.20
N ILE A 133 -5.54 4.14 3.16
CA ILE A 133 -5.04 3.38 4.31
C ILE A 133 -3.91 4.13 5.02
N PRO A 134 -3.85 4.06 6.35
CA PRO A 134 -2.80 4.71 7.11
C PRO A 134 -1.44 4.03 6.90
N ALA A 135 -0.37 4.82 7.04
CA ALA A 135 1.01 4.33 7.07
C ALA A 135 1.49 3.58 5.82
N LEU A 136 0.88 3.83 4.65
CA LEU A 136 1.46 3.48 3.35
C LEU A 136 2.10 4.74 2.75
N TYR A 137 3.42 4.70 2.57
CA TYR A 137 4.20 5.85 2.11
C TYR A 137 4.62 5.70 0.65
N ALA A 138 4.87 6.83 -0.01
CA ALA A 138 5.34 6.87 -1.39
C ALA A 138 6.66 6.11 -1.57
N GLU A 139 7.55 6.26 -0.59
CA GLU A 139 8.87 5.65 -0.56
C GLU A 139 8.79 4.12 -0.54
N ASP A 140 7.84 3.55 0.21
CA ASP A 140 7.62 2.09 0.25
C ASP A 140 7.11 1.57 -1.10
N LEU A 141 6.27 2.35 -1.80
CA LEU A 141 5.82 2.02 -3.15
C LEU A 141 6.97 2.11 -4.14
N GLU A 142 7.74 3.20 -4.14
CA GLU A 142 8.92 3.37 -4.99
C GLU A 142 9.93 2.22 -4.81
N ASP A 143 10.24 1.86 -3.56
CA ASP A 143 11.12 0.74 -3.23
C ASP A 143 10.56 -0.60 -3.71
N ALA A 144 9.25 -0.81 -3.56
CA ALA A 144 8.61 -2.05 -3.98
C ALA A 144 8.61 -2.19 -5.51
N PHE A 145 8.39 -1.10 -6.25
CA PHE A 145 8.50 -1.06 -7.71
C PHE A 145 9.94 -1.29 -8.17
N GLU A 146 10.91 -0.62 -7.54
CA GLU A 146 12.35 -0.82 -7.82
C GLU A 146 12.74 -2.28 -7.60
N TYR A 147 12.33 -2.87 -6.48
CA TYR A 147 12.60 -4.27 -6.16
C TYR A 147 11.89 -5.24 -7.12
N ALA A 148 10.70 -4.89 -7.61
CA ALA A 148 9.99 -5.62 -8.65
C ALA A 148 10.58 -5.44 -10.07
N GLY A 149 11.63 -4.62 -10.22
CA GLY A 149 12.27 -4.33 -11.50
C GLY A 149 11.37 -3.56 -12.45
N LEU A 150 10.54 -2.66 -11.92
CA LEU A 150 9.66 -1.77 -12.67
C LEU A 150 10.02 -0.31 -12.38
N ILE A 151 9.81 0.54 -13.38
CA ILE A 151 9.81 1.98 -13.21
C ILE A 151 8.47 2.37 -12.56
N TYR A 152 8.51 2.99 -11.38
CA TYR A 152 7.32 3.62 -10.83
C TYR A 152 7.00 4.87 -11.64
N LEU A 153 5.92 4.82 -12.40
CA LEU A 153 5.50 5.94 -13.22
C LEU A 153 4.94 7.03 -12.31
N ALA A 154 5.52 8.22 -12.41
CA ALA A 154 4.90 9.40 -11.84
C ALA A 154 3.51 9.59 -12.45
N HIS A 155 2.68 10.33 -11.74
CA HIS A 155 1.36 10.71 -12.23
C HIS A 155 1.18 12.21 -12.04
N TYR A 156 0.36 12.79 -12.90
CA TYR A 156 0.00 14.19 -12.77
C TYR A 156 -0.99 14.39 -11.61
N PRO A 157 -0.82 15.45 -10.79
CA PRO A 157 0.28 16.40 -10.80
C PRO A 157 1.51 15.91 -10.00
N TYR A 158 2.71 16.17 -10.54
CA TYR A 158 4.00 15.68 -10.00
C TYR A 158 4.35 16.13 -8.56
N TRP A 159 3.70 17.17 -8.04
CA TRP A 159 4.14 17.88 -6.84
C TRP A 159 3.63 17.33 -5.50
N TYR A 160 2.83 16.25 -5.47
CA TYR A 160 2.24 15.69 -4.23
C TYR A 160 2.80 14.33 -3.80
N GLY A 161 4.04 14.02 -4.15
CA GLY A 161 4.74 12.87 -3.54
C GLY A 161 4.28 11.51 -4.03
N GLY A 162 3.89 11.40 -5.30
CA GLY A 162 3.91 10.11 -6.00
C GLY A 162 2.80 9.11 -5.68
N VAL A 163 1.96 9.29 -4.66
CA VAL A 163 0.86 8.36 -4.32
C VAL A 163 -0.45 8.70 -5.05
N SER A 164 -0.94 7.80 -5.90
CA SER A 164 -2.24 7.96 -6.57
C SER A 164 -3.34 7.33 -5.71
N HIS A 165 -4.20 8.15 -5.11
CA HIS A 165 -5.33 7.62 -4.34
C HIS A 165 -6.41 7.05 -5.25
N GLU A 166 -7.06 5.96 -4.81
CA GLU A 166 -8.13 5.32 -5.56
C GLU A 166 -9.30 6.26 -5.88
N THR A 167 -9.63 7.20 -4.97
CA THR A 167 -10.67 8.21 -5.18
C THR A 167 -10.37 9.10 -6.39
N SER A 168 -9.14 9.60 -6.44
CA SER A 168 -8.61 10.42 -7.55
C SER A 168 -8.55 9.64 -8.86
N ALA A 169 -8.03 8.43 -8.79
CA ALA A 169 -7.90 7.58 -9.95
C ALA A 169 -9.27 7.15 -10.49
N ALA A 170 -10.23 6.81 -9.63
CA ALA A 170 -11.59 6.49 -10.06
C ALA A 170 -12.28 7.72 -10.66
N TYR A 171 -12.07 8.91 -10.11
CA TYR A 171 -12.60 10.17 -10.65
C TYR A 171 -12.05 10.44 -12.06
N ALA A 172 -10.73 10.36 -12.24
CA ALA A 172 -10.06 10.43 -13.54
C ALA A 172 -10.55 9.33 -14.51
N GLY A 173 -10.75 8.12 -14.00
CA GLY A 173 -11.20 6.98 -14.77
C GLY A 173 -12.62 7.11 -15.30
N ASN A 174 -13.45 7.97 -14.70
CA ASN A 174 -14.77 8.33 -15.21
C ASN A 174 -14.72 9.58 -16.12
N GLY A 175 -13.53 10.04 -16.52
CA GLY A 175 -13.34 11.17 -17.43
C GLY A 175 -13.43 12.54 -16.77
N PHE A 176 -13.49 12.60 -15.43
CA PHE A 176 -13.48 13.87 -14.69
C PHE A 176 -12.06 14.25 -14.30
N GLY A 177 -11.80 15.52 -13.98
CA GLY A 177 -10.49 15.87 -13.43
C GLY A 177 -9.37 15.94 -14.46
N LEU A 178 -9.68 15.86 -15.76
CA LEU A 178 -8.70 15.75 -16.85
C LEU A 178 -8.81 16.95 -17.79
N CYS A 179 -7.72 17.69 -17.97
CA CYS A 179 -7.63 18.76 -18.96
C CYS A 179 -7.68 18.23 -20.40
N SER A 180 -8.27 18.99 -21.32
CA SER A 180 -8.23 18.65 -22.74
C SER A 180 -6.84 18.86 -23.32
N ASN A 181 -6.17 19.96 -22.94
CA ASN A 181 -4.83 20.31 -23.41
C ASN A 181 -3.74 20.00 -22.36
N TYR A 182 -3.61 18.74 -21.96
CA TYR A 182 -2.66 18.34 -20.91
C TYR A 182 -1.17 18.55 -21.27
N THR A 183 -0.85 18.79 -22.54
CA THR A 183 0.52 19.14 -22.98
C THR A 183 0.87 20.61 -22.77
N ASP A 184 -0.13 21.45 -22.49
CA ASP A 184 0.00 22.88 -22.27
C ASP A 184 -0.62 23.22 -20.90
N MET A 185 0.25 23.34 -19.91
CA MET A 185 -0.13 23.60 -18.52
C MET A 185 -0.90 24.92 -18.37
N GLU A 186 -0.52 25.95 -19.11
CA GLU A 186 -1.17 27.26 -19.05
C GLU A 186 -2.57 27.18 -19.65
N ALA A 187 -2.72 26.49 -20.78
CA ALA A 187 -4.04 26.24 -21.35
C ALA A 187 -4.93 25.39 -20.43
N CYS A 188 -4.37 24.41 -19.73
CA CYS A 188 -5.09 23.58 -18.74
C CYS A 188 -5.57 24.42 -17.55
N ASP A 189 -4.75 25.34 -17.04
CA ASP A 189 -5.14 26.27 -15.97
C ASP A 189 -6.24 27.26 -16.42
N ASP A 190 -6.26 27.61 -17.71
CA ASP A 190 -7.24 28.52 -18.32
C ASP A 190 -8.55 27.84 -18.79
N GLU A 191 -8.63 26.51 -18.81
CA GLU A 191 -9.85 25.78 -19.21
C GLU A 191 -11.00 26.18 -18.25
N PRO A 192 -12.20 26.59 -18.72
CA PRO A 192 -13.28 27.01 -17.84
C PRO A 192 -13.79 25.82 -17.02
N GLY A 193 -13.31 25.68 -15.78
CA GLY A 193 -13.55 24.48 -14.97
C GLY A 193 -13.02 24.51 -13.55
N SER A 194 -12.63 25.66 -12.98
CA SER A 194 -11.94 25.73 -11.67
C SER A 194 -12.83 25.46 -10.46
N GLN A 195 -13.99 24.86 -10.70
CA GLN A 195 -14.90 24.45 -9.66
C GLN A 195 -14.37 23.18 -9.01
N HIS A 196 -14.59 23.09 -7.71
CA HIS A 196 -14.36 21.84 -7.00
C HIS A 196 -15.68 21.10 -6.93
N GLU A 197 -15.62 19.78 -7.07
CA GLU A 197 -16.79 18.92 -6.95
C GLU A 197 -16.68 18.09 -5.68
N ASN A 198 -17.74 18.04 -4.89
CA ASN A 198 -17.80 17.15 -3.74
C ASN A 198 -18.13 15.74 -4.23
N VAL A 199 -17.24 14.80 -3.95
CA VAL A 199 -17.30 13.44 -4.47
C VAL A 199 -17.32 12.47 -3.30
N LEU A 200 -18.25 11.52 -3.34
CA LEU A 200 -18.17 10.31 -2.53
C LEU A 200 -17.61 9.19 -3.43
N SER A 201 -16.49 8.60 -3.05
CA SER A 201 -15.97 7.40 -3.68
C SER A 201 -16.18 6.21 -2.75
N ALA A 202 -16.74 5.13 -3.27
CA ALA A 202 -16.94 3.89 -2.54
C ALA A 202 -16.37 2.72 -3.35
N ALA A 203 -15.46 1.97 -2.75
CA ALA A 203 -14.90 0.76 -3.32
C ALA A 203 -15.33 -0.45 -2.51
N LEU A 204 -15.76 -1.52 -3.17
CA LEU A 204 -15.95 -2.81 -2.53
C LEU A 204 -15.15 -3.86 -3.29
N THR A 205 -14.34 -4.61 -2.54
CA THR A 205 -13.55 -5.73 -3.04
C THR A 205 -13.79 -6.99 -2.22
N ALA A 206 -13.18 -8.10 -2.60
CA ALA A 206 -13.19 -9.34 -1.82
C ALA A 206 -12.79 -9.11 -0.33
N GLY A 207 -11.74 -8.33 -0.07
CA GLY A 207 -11.17 -8.19 1.28
C GLY A 207 -11.22 -6.79 1.89
N LEU A 208 -11.87 -5.82 1.25
CA LEU A 208 -11.86 -4.43 1.72
C LEU A 208 -13.08 -3.66 1.23
N LEU A 209 -13.71 -2.93 2.14
CA LEU A 209 -14.60 -1.82 1.82
C LEU A 209 -13.86 -0.50 2.05
N THR A 210 -13.92 0.41 1.09
CA THR A 210 -13.50 1.78 1.28
C THR A 210 -14.61 2.76 0.97
N SER A 211 -14.66 3.87 1.72
CA SER A 211 -15.54 4.99 1.47
C SER A 211 -14.78 6.27 1.79
N THR A 212 -14.72 7.21 0.85
CA THR A 212 -14.02 8.48 1.02
C THR A 212 -14.87 9.61 0.49
N TRP A 213 -15.02 10.66 1.29
CA TRP A 213 -15.60 11.91 0.84
C TRP A 213 -14.51 12.95 0.61
N SER A 214 -14.45 13.53 -0.59
CA SER A 214 -13.43 14.51 -0.95
C SER A 214 -14.00 15.67 -1.76
N ASN A 215 -13.30 16.79 -1.73
CA ASN A 215 -13.56 17.94 -2.59
C ASN A 215 -12.53 17.91 -3.74
N MET A 216 -12.95 17.43 -4.91
CA MET A 216 -12.09 17.15 -6.06
C MET A 216 -11.92 18.37 -6.94
N GLY A 217 -10.68 18.74 -7.25
CA GLY A 217 -10.37 19.71 -8.29
C GLY A 217 -10.54 19.12 -9.68
N ILE A 218 -11.21 19.85 -10.58
CA ILE A 218 -11.51 19.42 -11.96
C ILE A 218 -10.27 19.35 -12.88
N TYR A 219 -9.12 19.92 -12.50
CA TYR A 219 -7.93 19.91 -13.38
C TYR A 219 -6.92 18.81 -13.12
N PHE A 220 -6.93 18.26 -11.90
CA PHE A 220 -5.87 17.38 -11.43
C PHE A 220 -6.39 16.02 -10.98
N ALA A 221 -7.71 15.81 -11.04
CA ALA A 221 -8.38 14.73 -10.33
C ALA A 221 -7.85 14.62 -8.89
N TYR A 222 -7.47 15.74 -8.30
CA TYR A 222 -6.75 15.80 -7.04
C TYR A 222 -7.62 16.51 -6.03
N PRO A 223 -7.70 15.98 -4.80
CA PRO A 223 -8.58 16.56 -3.83
C PRO A 223 -7.90 17.77 -3.14
N SER A 224 -8.68 18.77 -2.73
CA SER A 224 -8.18 20.08 -2.31
C SER A 224 -7.62 20.16 -0.88
N THR A 225 -7.83 19.14 -0.04
CA THR A 225 -7.48 19.13 1.39
C THR A 225 -6.93 17.79 1.88
N GLU A 226 -5.63 17.63 2.13
CA GLU A 226 -4.99 16.34 2.50
C GLU A 226 -5.72 15.43 3.53
N HIS A 227 -6.58 15.98 4.39
CA HIS A 227 -7.35 15.22 5.40
C HIS A 227 -8.81 15.05 4.97
N TYR A 228 -9.12 13.91 4.34
CA TYR A 228 -10.48 13.53 3.98
C TYR A 228 -11.08 12.57 5.01
N PRO A 229 -12.35 12.77 5.40
CA PRO A 229 -13.13 11.72 6.01
C PRO A 229 -13.10 10.49 5.11
N SER A 230 -12.54 9.41 5.63
CA SER A 230 -12.39 8.15 4.91
C SER A 230 -12.54 6.97 5.85
N VAL A 231 -12.96 5.86 5.28
CA VAL A 231 -13.05 4.54 5.91
C VAL A 231 -12.34 3.58 4.98
N ALA A 232 -11.49 2.73 5.56
CA ALA A 232 -10.93 1.55 4.92
C ALA A 232 -11.09 0.42 5.94
N ASP A 233 -12.06 -0.46 5.70
CA ASP A 233 -12.45 -1.51 6.65
C ASP A 233 -12.26 -2.90 6.01
N PRO A 234 -11.22 -3.64 6.43
CA PRO A 234 -10.95 -4.98 5.90
C PRO A 234 -12.00 -6.01 6.34
N ASP A 235 -12.72 -5.77 7.44
CA ASP A 235 -13.74 -6.69 7.95
C ASP A 235 -15.08 -6.56 7.19
N LEU A 236 -15.17 -5.61 6.26
CA LEU A 236 -16.36 -5.34 5.45
C LEU A 236 -16.17 -5.68 3.96
N GLY A 237 -15.09 -6.40 3.59
CA GLY A 237 -14.95 -7.00 2.25
C GLY A 237 -16.03 -8.06 1.95
N LEU A 238 -16.24 -8.38 0.67
CA LEU A 238 -17.24 -9.37 0.26
C LEU A 238 -17.02 -10.77 0.85
N ASP A 239 -15.76 -11.17 1.09
CA ASP A 239 -15.42 -12.48 1.68
C ASP A 239 -15.90 -12.60 3.14
N HIS A 240 -16.23 -11.48 3.79
CA HIS A 240 -16.80 -11.44 5.14
C HIS A 240 -18.33 -11.54 5.15
N ARG A 241 -18.98 -11.64 3.98
CA ARG A 241 -20.41 -11.94 3.86
C ARG A 241 -20.66 -13.39 4.29
N HIS A 242 -21.04 -13.59 5.54
CA HIS A 242 -21.33 -14.91 6.08
C HIS A 242 -22.79 -15.31 5.86
N ASP A 243 -23.00 -16.57 5.46
CA ASP A 243 -24.33 -17.18 5.33
C ASP A 243 -25.12 -17.05 6.65
N GLY A 244 -26.29 -16.42 6.59
CA GLY A 244 -27.22 -16.28 7.72
C GLY A 244 -27.11 -14.99 8.55
N ARG A 245 -26.16 -14.10 8.24
CA ARG A 245 -26.07 -12.74 8.84
C ARG A 245 -25.92 -11.65 7.78
N GLU A 246 -26.47 -11.91 6.59
CA GLU A 246 -26.32 -11.03 5.44
C GLU A 246 -26.93 -9.65 5.68
N ASP A 247 -28.10 -9.56 6.31
CA ASP A 247 -28.71 -8.27 6.67
C ASP A 247 -27.86 -7.45 7.65
N GLU A 248 -27.22 -8.12 8.62
CA GLU A 248 -26.30 -7.46 9.56
C GLU A 248 -25.05 -6.95 8.84
N TYR A 249 -24.46 -7.77 7.96
CA TYR A 249 -23.32 -7.37 7.12
C TYR A 249 -23.64 -6.14 6.28
N TRP A 250 -24.76 -6.14 5.55
CA TRP A 250 -25.14 -5.02 4.71
C TRP A 250 -25.50 -3.76 5.50
N ALA A 251 -26.05 -3.89 6.72
CA ALA A 251 -26.23 -2.76 7.62
C ALA A 251 -24.89 -2.14 8.04
N LEU A 252 -23.86 -2.94 8.32
CA LEU A 252 -22.52 -2.44 8.63
C LEU A 252 -21.85 -1.77 7.41
N VAL A 253 -21.99 -2.35 6.22
CA VAL A 253 -21.51 -1.74 4.97
C VAL A 253 -22.17 -0.37 4.76
N ARG A 254 -23.50 -0.30 4.93
CA ARG A 254 -24.27 0.94 4.85
C ARG A 254 -23.74 2.01 5.82
N ASP A 255 -23.54 1.66 7.08
CA ASP A 255 -23.05 2.60 8.10
C ASP A 255 -21.63 3.09 7.79
N ALA A 256 -20.75 2.19 7.31
CA ALA A 256 -19.39 2.52 6.89
C ALA A 256 -19.37 3.47 5.67
N LEU A 257 -20.26 3.25 4.69
CA LEU A 257 -20.40 4.12 3.51
C LEU A 257 -20.79 5.55 3.90
N LEU A 258 -21.69 5.71 4.88
CA LEU A 258 -22.20 7.01 5.31
C LEU A 258 -21.27 7.78 6.25
N LYS A 259 -20.37 7.08 6.94
CA LYS A 259 -19.50 7.68 7.96
C LYS A 259 -18.66 8.86 7.44
N PRO A 260 -17.99 8.80 6.26
CA PRO A 260 -17.30 9.95 5.69
C PRO A 260 -18.20 11.19 5.48
N LEU A 261 -19.43 10.99 5.00
CA LEU A 261 -20.39 12.07 4.76
C LEU A 261 -20.83 12.72 6.07
N VAL A 262 -21.14 11.91 7.09
CA VAL A 262 -21.53 12.42 8.40
C VAL A 262 -20.40 13.24 9.04
N GLN A 263 -19.15 12.75 8.94
CA GLN A 263 -17.98 13.46 9.45
C GLN A 263 -17.69 14.76 8.68
N ALA A 264 -17.80 14.74 7.35
CA ALA A 264 -17.66 15.95 6.54
C ALA A 264 -18.73 17.00 6.90
N ASN A 265 -19.98 16.55 7.10
CA ASN A 265 -21.11 17.43 7.39
C ASN A 265 -21.01 18.15 8.76
N GLN A 266 -20.22 17.62 9.69
CA GLN A 266 -19.94 18.28 10.96
C GLN A 266 -19.09 19.55 10.80
N HIS A 267 -18.33 19.67 9.71
CA HIS A 267 -17.38 20.76 9.50
C HIS A 267 -17.81 21.70 8.38
N ILE A 268 -18.42 21.16 7.31
CA ILE A 268 -18.84 21.89 6.12
C ILE A 268 -20.21 21.36 5.72
N ARG A 269 -21.14 22.21 5.28
CA ARG A 269 -22.40 21.72 4.73
C ARG A 269 -22.12 20.88 3.49
N VAL A 270 -22.21 19.56 3.64
CA VAL A 270 -21.92 18.64 2.55
C VAL A 270 -22.96 18.82 1.46
N ASN A 271 -22.49 18.97 0.24
CA ASN A 271 -23.30 18.94 -0.96
C ASN A 271 -22.60 18.05 -1.98
N THR A 272 -22.68 16.74 -1.77
CA THR A 272 -22.09 15.76 -2.69
C THR A 272 -22.75 15.90 -4.06
N GLN A 273 -21.93 15.99 -5.11
CA GLN A 273 -22.36 16.17 -6.50
C GLN A 273 -22.20 14.88 -7.31
N LYS A 274 -21.20 14.05 -6.99
CA LYS A 274 -20.95 12.77 -7.67
C LYS A 274 -20.71 11.66 -6.68
N ILE A 275 -21.10 10.46 -7.09
CA ILE A 275 -20.84 9.24 -6.35
C ILE A 275 -20.15 8.26 -7.30
N LEU A 276 -18.95 7.82 -6.94
CA LEU A 276 -18.15 6.90 -7.74
C LEU A 276 -18.18 5.53 -7.09
N LEU A 277 -18.66 4.53 -7.83
CA LEU A 277 -18.54 3.13 -7.43
C LEU A 277 -17.40 2.47 -8.18
N HIS A 278 -16.54 1.74 -7.46
CA HIS A 278 -15.45 1.00 -8.07
C HIS A 278 -15.07 -0.25 -7.27
N GLY A 279 -14.18 -1.08 -7.82
CA GLY A 279 -13.84 -2.40 -7.28
C GLY A 279 -14.69 -3.52 -7.89
N ASP A 280 -14.21 -4.76 -7.77
CA ASP A 280 -14.87 -5.96 -8.27
C ASP A 280 -16.22 -6.22 -7.57
N GLY A 281 -16.31 -5.93 -6.28
CA GLY A 281 -17.54 -6.03 -5.50
C GLY A 281 -18.57 -4.95 -5.82
N ALA A 282 -18.21 -3.86 -6.49
CA ALA A 282 -19.18 -2.87 -6.96
C ALA A 282 -20.08 -3.37 -8.11
N THR A 283 -19.82 -4.59 -8.61
CA THR A 283 -20.71 -5.29 -9.53
C THR A 283 -21.84 -6.05 -8.82
N ASP A 284 -21.76 -6.22 -7.50
CA ASP A 284 -22.79 -6.90 -6.69
C ASP A 284 -24.06 -6.04 -6.61
N ASP A 285 -25.20 -6.61 -7.01
CA ASP A 285 -26.48 -5.91 -7.05
C ASP A 285 -26.95 -5.47 -5.67
N ARG A 286 -26.67 -6.26 -4.63
CA ARG A 286 -27.06 -5.94 -3.26
C ARG A 286 -26.22 -4.78 -2.71
N PHE A 287 -24.93 -4.71 -3.03
CA PHE A 287 -24.12 -3.54 -2.70
C PHE A 287 -24.68 -2.26 -3.33
N ARG A 288 -25.07 -2.30 -4.62
CA ARG A 288 -25.66 -1.15 -5.32
C ARG A 288 -26.99 -0.71 -4.71
N GLU A 289 -27.82 -1.67 -4.30
CA GLU A 289 -29.06 -1.41 -3.58
C GLU A 289 -28.77 -0.70 -2.24
N VAL A 290 -27.84 -1.24 -1.44
CA VAL A 290 -27.43 -0.65 -0.15
C VAL A 290 -26.88 0.77 -0.32
N VAL A 291 -26.07 1.02 -1.36
CA VAL A 291 -25.63 2.37 -1.72
C VAL A 291 -26.85 3.26 -2.02
N GLY A 292 -27.78 2.80 -2.84
CA GLY A 292 -29.01 3.54 -3.16
C GLY A 292 -29.84 3.89 -1.91
N GLU A 293 -30.02 2.94 -1.00
CA GLU A 293 -30.73 3.12 0.27
C GLU A 293 -30.02 4.13 1.19
N ALA A 294 -28.69 4.02 1.32
CA ALA A 294 -27.86 4.95 2.08
C ALA A 294 -28.00 6.39 1.55
N LEU A 295 -27.95 6.55 0.23
CA LEU A 295 -28.07 7.87 -0.41
C LEU A 295 -29.48 8.44 -0.30
N HIS A 296 -30.51 7.60 -0.35
CA HIS A 296 -31.88 8.06 -0.19
C HIS A 296 -32.11 8.69 1.20
N GLU A 297 -31.53 8.12 2.27
CA GLU A 297 -31.59 8.72 3.61
C GLU A 297 -30.92 10.10 3.64
N LEU A 298 -29.85 10.27 2.86
CA LEU A 298 -29.11 11.53 2.77
C LEU A 298 -29.63 12.48 1.69
N ALA A 299 -30.69 12.14 0.95
CA ALA A 299 -31.24 12.98 -0.11
C ALA A 299 -31.48 14.46 0.29
N PRO A 300 -31.87 14.81 1.55
CA PRO A 300 -31.96 16.21 1.97
C PRO A 300 -30.63 16.99 1.96
N TYR A 301 -29.50 16.28 1.93
CA TYR A 301 -28.12 16.76 2.00
C TYR A 301 -27.32 16.51 0.72
N LEU A 302 -27.91 15.82 -0.25
CA LEU A 302 -27.27 15.50 -1.52
C LEU A 302 -27.97 16.29 -2.64
N ASN A 303 -27.20 17.08 -3.40
CA ASN A 303 -27.59 17.41 -4.77
C ASN A 303 -26.94 16.44 -5.77
N ALA A 304 -26.53 15.26 -5.30
CA ALA A 304 -25.90 14.24 -6.12
C ALA A 304 -26.96 13.70 -7.08
N SER A 305 -26.85 14.11 -8.34
CA SER A 305 -27.77 13.66 -9.38
C SER A 305 -27.35 12.28 -9.93
N ASP A 306 -26.06 11.95 -9.84
CA ASP A 306 -25.47 10.91 -10.66
C ASP A 306 -24.57 9.95 -9.86
N ILE A 307 -24.89 8.66 -9.96
CA ILE A 307 -24.03 7.54 -9.55
C ILE A 307 -23.26 7.08 -10.80
N PHE A 308 -21.93 7.14 -10.73
CA PHE A 308 -21.05 6.71 -11.80
C PHE A 308 -20.53 5.31 -11.50
N ALA A 309 -20.96 4.36 -12.34
CA ALA A 309 -20.67 2.94 -12.19
C ALA A 309 -20.29 2.29 -13.54
N GLU A 310 -19.67 3.05 -14.44
CA GLU A 310 -19.17 2.54 -15.72
C GLU A 310 -17.82 1.85 -15.53
N ASP A 311 -17.73 0.57 -15.92
CA ASP A 311 -16.54 -0.27 -15.75
C ASP A 311 -15.95 -0.22 -14.34
N VAL A 312 -16.80 -0.36 -13.32
CA VAL A 312 -16.44 -0.22 -11.89
C VAL A 312 -15.17 -0.97 -11.48
N VAL A 313 -14.91 -2.12 -12.09
CA VAL A 313 -13.72 -2.95 -11.81
C VAL A 313 -12.42 -2.24 -12.21
N TYR A 314 -12.44 -1.48 -13.31
CA TYR A 314 -11.25 -0.89 -13.91
C TYR A 314 -11.18 0.63 -13.77
N ALA A 315 -12.20 1.28 -13.21
CA ALA A 315 -12.28 2.73 -13.11
C ALA A 315 -11.00 3.35 -12.51
N ALA A 316 -10.55 2.88 -11.35
CA ALA A 316 -9.33 3.40 -10.71
C ALA A 316 -8.07 3.14 -11.57
N ALA A 317 -7.86 1.91 -12.02
CA ALA A 317 -6.69 1.57 -12.85
C ALA A 317 -6.65 2.36 -14.16
N ARG A 318 -7.80 2.56 -14.82
CA ARG A 318 -7.96 3.35 -16.04
C ARG A 318 -7.57 4.81 -15.80
N GLY A 319 -8.08 5.42 -14.73
CA GLY A 319 -7.75 6.81 -14.44
C GLY A 319 -6.28 7.00 -14.03
N ALA A 320 -5.70 6.09 -13.27
CA ALA A 320 -4.27 6.13 -12.97
C ALA A 320 -3.43 6.01 -14.24
N ALA A 321 -3.77 5.10 -15.16
CA ALA A 321 -3.10 4.98 -16.44
C ALA A 321 -3.24 6.26 -17.29
N GLU A 322 -4.42 6.88 -17.33
CA GLU A 322 -4.62 8.16 -18.03
C GLU A 322 -3.80 9.30 -17.41
N MET A 323 -3.73 9.39 -16.08
CA MET A 323 -2.89 10.38 -15.39
C MET A 323 -1.39 10.15 -15.63
N ALA A 324 -0.93 8.90 -15.63
CA ALA A 324 0.45 8.54 -15.89
C ALA A 324 0.86 8.80 -17.36
N LYS A 325 -0.04 8.52 -18.31
CA LYS A 325 0.19 8.80 -19.74
C LYS A 325 0.39 10.29 -20.03
N ARG A 326 -0.24 11.17 -19.25
CA ARG A 326 -0.20 12.63 -19.46
C ARG A 326 1.11 13.26 -18.98
N VAL A 327 1.94 12.50 -18.27
CA VAL A 327 3.23 12.95 -17.75
C VAL A 327 4.46 12.34 -18.42
N SER A 328 4.24 11.35 -19.30
CA SER A 328 5.25 10.63 -20.07
C SER A 328 5.40 11.18 -21.48
#